data_AF-A0AAN1QQT7-F1
#
_entry.id   AF-A0AAN1QQT7-F1
#
_cell.length_a   1.000
_cell.length_b   1.000
_cell.length_c   1.000
_cell.angle_alpha   90.00
_cell.angle_beta   90.00
_cell.angle_gamma   90.00
#
_symmetry.space_group_name_H-M   'P 1'
#
loop_
_entity.id
_entity.type
_entity.pdbx_description
1 polymer ?
#
loop_
_entity_poly.entity_id
_entity_poly.type
_entity_poly.pdbx_seq_one_letter_code
_entity_poly.pdbx_strand_id
1 'polypeptide(L)'
;MLQAIYILLFAVLAIVAFANLFRNLLSLGIASQRVTQAPAWDGGSAPQEPRQPTLHPELLDDRGRLINEPLLVMRQISVEDVRDRLDALYEASPENKGGDSEEPPTAPLA
;
A
#
# COMPACT_ATOMS: atom_id res chain seq x y z
N MET A 1 28.55 -33.41 -39.69
CA MET A 1 28.95 -31.99 -39.87
C MET A 1 27.83 -31.01 -39.52
N LEU A 2 26.63 -31.12 -40.10
CA LEU A 2 25.50 -30.20 -39.84
C LEU A 2 24.97 -30.23 -38.39
N GLN A 3 25.04 -31.39 -37.74
CA GLN A 3 24.66 -31.57 -36.33
C GLN A 3 25.49 -30.72 -35.35
N ALA A 4 26.76 -30.43 -35.66
CA ALA A 4 27.58 -29.55 -34.84
C ALA A 4 27.04 -28.12 -34.82
N ILE A 5 26.49 -27.65 -35.95
CA ILE A 5 25.87 -26.33 -36.07
C ILE A 5 24.56 -26.29 -35.26
N TYR A 6 23.76 -27.35 -35.27
CA TYR A 6 22.54 -27.41 -34.45
C TYR A 6 22.83 -27.39 -32.95
N ILE A 7 23.85 -28.12 -32.50
CA ILE A 7 24.27 -28.11 -31.09
C ILE A 7 24.75 -26.71 -30.68
N LEU A 8 25.52 -26.04 -31.56
CA LEU A 8 25.97 -24.67 -31.32
C LEU A 8 24.79 -23.69 -31.21
N LEU A 9 23.83 -23.75 -32.14
CA LEU A 9 22.67 -22.88 -32.14
C LEU A 9 21.79 -23.10 -30.89
N PHE A 10 21.59 -24.37 -30.52
CA PHE A 10 20.88 -24.76 -29.30
C PHE A 10 21.59 -24.24 -28.04
N ALA A 11 22.92 -24.33 -27.97
CA ALA A 11 23.69 -23.82 -26.84
C ALA A 11 23.53 -22.30 -26.67
N VAL A 12 23.56 -21.54 -27.78
CA VAL A 12 23.32 -20.09 -27.75
C VAL A 12 21.91 -19.77 -27.24
N LEU A 13 20.88 -20.45 -27.77
CA LEU A 13 19.50 -20.27 -27.32
C LEU A 13 19.31 -20.63 -25.84
N ALA A 14 19.93 -21.73 -25.40
CA ALA A 14 19.89 -22.17 -24.02
C ALA A 14 20.50 -21.13 -23.08
N ILE A 15 21.67 -20.56 -23.41
CA ILE A 15 22.33 -19.53 -22.61
C ILE A 15 21.46 -18.27 -22.50
N VAL A 16 20.89 -17.80 -23.61
CA VAL A 16 20.00 -16.62 -23.63
C VAL A 16 18.76 -16.86 -22.77
N ALA A 17 18.12 -18.02 -22.92
CA ALA A 17 16.94 -18.37 -22.14
C ALA A 17 17.25 -18.48 -20.64
N PHE A 18 18.36 -19.12 -20.28
CA PHE A 18 18.78 -19.27 -18.88
C PHE A 18 19.10 -17.91 -18.26
N ALA A 19 19.83 -17.03 -18.95
CA ALA A 19 20.12 -15.69 -18.48
C ALA A 19 18.83 -14.88 -18.25
N ASN A 20 17.86 -14.98 -19.16
CA ASN A 20 16.57 -14.31 -19.03
C ASN A 20 15.78 -14.86 -17.82
N LEU A 21 15.75 -16.18 -17.65
CA LEU A 21 15.09 -16.83 -16.51
C LEU A 21 15.72 -16.40 -15.18
N PHE A 22 17.05 -16.41 -15.07
CA PHE A 22 17.75 -15.99 -13.86
C PHE A 22 17.50 -14.52 -13.53
N ARG A 23 17.47 -13.65 -14.55
CA ARG A 23 17.20 -12.22 -14.36
C ARG A 23 15.76 -11.99 -13.89
N ASN A 24 14.80 -12.73 -14.45
CA ASN A 24 13.41 -12.69 -14.01
C ASN A 24 13.25 -13.26 -12.59
N LEU A 25 13.92 -14.38 -12.28
CA LEU A 25 13.87 -14.99 -10.94
C LEU A 25 14.47 -14.08 -9.86
N LEU A 26 15.60 -13.44 -10.13
CA LEU A 26 16.22 -12.47 -9.22
C LEU A 26 15.35 -11.22 -9.05
N SER A 27 14.81 -10.70 -10.16
CA SER A 27 13.86 -9.58 -10.12
C SER A 27 12.62 -9.93 -9.30
N LEU A 28 12.09 -11.15 -9.46
CA LEU A 28 10.90 -11.62 -8.76
C LEU A 28 11.17 -11.93 -7.29
N GLY A 29 12.37 -12.42 -6.94
CA GLY A 29 12.78 -12.62 -5.55
C GLY A 29 12.96 -11.30 -4.79
N ILE A 30 13.46 -10.26 -5.47
CA ILE A 30 13.56 -8.92 -4.90
C ILE A 30 12.17 -8.25 -4.89
N ALA A 31 11.36 -8.46 -5.93
CA ALA A 31 10.02 -7.91 -6.02
C ALA A 31 9.05 -8.58 -5.04
N SER A 32 9.16 -9.88 -4.73
CA SER A 32 8.31 -10.52 -3.72
C SER A 32 8.53 -9.94 -2.33
N GLN A 33 9.73 -9.44 -2.06
CA GLN A 33 10.06 -8.67 -0.84
C GLN A 33 9.54 -7.23 -0.88
N ARG A 34 9.26 -6.70 -2.08
CA ARG A 34 8.73 -5.34 -2.31
C ARG A 34 7.25 -5.31 -2.69
N VAL A 35 6.58 -6.43 -2.95
CA VAL A 35 5.14 -6.48 -3.30
C VAL A 35 4.24 -6.20 -2.09
N THR A 36 4.81 -6.12 -0.88
CA THR A 36 4.18 -5.43 0.26
C THR A 36 4.22 -3.90 0.12
N GLN A 37 4.92 -3.35 -0.88
CA GLN A 37 4.96 -1.93 -1.25
C GLN A 37 4.32 -1.78 -2.64
N ALA A 38 3.18 -1.10 -2.65
CA ALA A 38 2.20 -0.95 -3.74
C ALA A 38 2.77 -0.75 -5.18
N PRO A 39 1.98 -1.07 -6.22
CA PRO A 39 2.41 -0.96 -7.61
C PRO A 39 2.46 0.50 -8.07
N ALA A 40 3.62 0.93 -8.55
CA ALA A 40 3.74 2.15 -9.33
C ALA A 40 3.22 1.89 -10.76
N TRP A 41 2.07 2.49 -11.07
CA TRP A 41 1.49 2.56 -12.40
C TRP A 41 2.43 3.39 -13.30
N ASP A 42 3.17 2.76 -14.20
CA ASP A 42 3.94 3.45 -15.23
C ASP A 42 3.03 3.71 -16.44
N GLY A 43 2.67 4.97 -16.62
CA GLY A 43 1.82 5.45 -17.68
C GLY A 43 1.97 6.95 -17.85
N GLY A 44 2.93 7.36 -18.68
CA GLY A 44 2.95 8.69 -19.29
C GLY A 44 4.14 9.56 -18.88
N SER A 45 4.95 9.89 -19.89
CA SER A 45 6.07 10.80 -19.82
C SER A 45 5.64 12.22 -19.40
N ALA A 46 5.82 12.55 -18.12
CA ALA A 46 5.81 13.91 -17.61
C ALA A 46 7.03 14.10 -16.69
N PRO A 47 7.75 15.23 -16.75
CA PRO A 47 8.83 15.51 -15.82
C PRO A 47 8.20 15.82 -14.45
N GLN A 48 8.02 14.78 -13.65
CA GLN A 48 7.48 14.88 -12.31
C GLN A 48 8.58 15.46 -11.42
N GLU A 49 8.38 16.70 -10.99
CA GLU A 49 9.06 17.29 -9.83
C GLU A 49 9.13 16.23 -8.72
N PRO A 50 10.27 16.03 -8.04
CA PRO A 50 10.35 15.03 -6.98
C PRO A 50 9.42 15.48 -5.85
N ARG A 51 8.17 15.02 -5.89
CA ARG A 51 7.25 15.03 -4.76
C ARG A 51 7.98 14.28 -3.67
N GLN A 52 8.60 15.03 -2.75
CA GLN A 52 9.13 14.46 -1.54
C GLN A 52 7.97 13.70 -0.91
N PRO A 53 8.10 12.38 -0.69
CA PRO A 53 7.05 11.62 -0.06
C PRO A 53 6.79 12.27 1.29
N THR A 54 5.55 12.68 1.55
CA THR A 54 5.11 13.11 2.88
C THR A 54 5.32 11.93 3.82
N LEU A 55 6.43 11.94 4.55
CA LEU A 55 6.78 10.90 5.51
C LEU A 55 5.84 11.03 6.71
N HIS A 56 4.94 10.07 6.87
CA HIS A 56 4.09 10.00 8.04
C HIS A 56 4.96 9.74 9.28
N PRO A 57 4.74 10.45 10.41
CA PRO A 57 5.58 10.34 11.60
C PRO A 57 5.60 8.92 12.21
N GLU A 58 4.58 8.11 11.93
CA GLU A 58 4.48 6.69 12.32
C GLU A 58 5.53 5.78 11.65
N LEU A 59 6.20 6.27 10.59
CA LEU A 59 7.23 5.55 9.84
C LEU A 59 8.63 5.95 10.27
N LEU A 60 8.81 6.64 11.40
CA LEU A 60 10.12 6.97 11.96
C LEU A 60 10.32 6.23 13.29
N ASP A 61 11.51 5.66 13.49
CA ASP A 61 11.91 5.14 14.80
C ASP A 61 12.30 6.27 15.78
N ASP A 62 12.56 5.92 17.04
CA ASP A 62 12.99 6.87 18.10
C ASP A 62 14.28 7.65 17.74
N ARG A 63 15.00 7.23 16.69
CA ARG A 63 16.23 7.86 16.20
C ARG A 63 16.01 8.59 14.87
N GLY A 64 14.77 8.73 14.42
CA GLY A 64 14.37 9.41 13.19
C GLY A 64 14.68 8.64 11.90
N ARG A 65 14.97 7.34 11.98
CA ARG A 65 15.21 6.48 10.82
C ARG A 65 13.89 5.95 10.29
N LEU A 66 13.76 5.91 8.96
CA LEU A 66 12.57 5.39 8.32
C LEU A 66 12.44 3.89 8.58
N ILE A 67 11.31 3.48 9.15
CA ILE A 67 10.91 2.09 9.34
C ILE A 67 9.88 1.71 8.27
N ASN A 68 9.98 0.48 7.76
CA ASN A 68 9.12 -0.03 6.68
C ASN A 68 7.75 -0.52 7.19
N GLU A 69 7.53 -0.48 8.50
CA GLU A 69 6.30 -0.86 9.17
C GLU A 69 5.92 0.22 10.18
N PRO A 70 4.63 0.56 10.33
CA PRO A 70 4.19 1.51 11.35
C PRO A 70 4.43 0.92 12.74
N LEU A 71 4.93 1.73 13.68
CA LEU A 71 5.16 1.30 15.06
C LEU A 71 3.81 0.95 15.71
N LEU A 72 3.50 -0.34 15.85
CA LEU A 72 2.25 -0.78 16.48
C LEU A 72 2.29 -0.54 17.99
N VAL A 73 1.73 0.59 18.44
CA VAL A 73 1.53 0.86 19.87
C VAL A 73 0.22 0.21 20.31
N MET A 74 0.28 -0.96 20.95
CA MET A 74 -0.88 -1.57 21.59
C MET A 74 -1.30 -0.75 22.81
N ARG A 75 -2.29 0.13 22.64
CA ARG A 75 -2.95 0.80 23.78
C ARG A 75 -4.10 -0.06 24.26
N GLN A 76 -4.11 -0.40 25.55
CA GLN A 76 -5.28 -1.00 26.20
C GLN A 76 -6.33 0.10 26.40
N ILE A 77 -7.19 0.28 25.42
CA ILE A 77 -8.35 1.17 25.48
C ILE A 77 -9.62 0.34 25.65
N SER A 78 -10.54 0.80 26.47
CA SER A 78 -11.85 0.17 26.61
C SER A 78 -12.64 0.34 25.31
N VAL A 79 -13.53 -0.62 25.00
CA VAL A 79 -14.43 -0.52 23.84
C VAL A 79 -15.35 0.70 23.97
N GLU A 80 -15.73 1.07 25.19
CA GLU A 80 -16.56 2.26 25.47
C GLU A 80 -15.84 3.55 25.09
N ASP A 81 -14.58 3.70 25.51
CA ASP A 81 -13.77 4.90 25.19
C ASP A 81 -13.56 5.07 23.67
N VAL A 82 -13.48 3.96 22.93
CA VAL A 82 -13.36 3.97 21.46
C VAL A 82 -14.64 4.47 20.83
N ARG A 83 -15.79 4.03 21.35
CA ARG A 83 -17.11 4.42 20.88
C ARG A 83 -17.33 5.91 21.09
N ASP A 84 -17.07 6.41 22.30
CA ASP A 84 -17.20 7.83 22.63
C ASP A 84 -16.31 8.70 21.74
N ARG A 85 -15.07 8.26 21.49
CA ARG A 85 -14.13 8.97 20.62
C ARG A 85 -14.58 8.98 19.16
N LEU A 86 -15.18 7.89 18.68
CA LEU A 86 -15.70 7.79 17.32
C LEU A 86 -16.92 8.70 17.15
N ASP A 87 -17.84 8.70 18.11
CA ASP A 87 -19.03 9.53 18.13
C ASP A 87 -18.63 11.02 18.16
N ALA A 88 -17.65 11.40 18.99
CA ALA A 88 -17.12 12.76 19.02
C ALA A 88 -16.47 13.19 17.68
N LEU A 89 -15.78 12.29 16.98
CA LEU A 89 -15.22 12.56 15.65
C LEU A 89 -16.32 12.70 14.59
N TYR A 90 -17.39 11.92 14.70
CA TYR A 90 -18.54 11.98 13.82
C TYR A 90 -19.30 13.31 13.98
N GLU A 91 -19.57 13.73 15.22
CA GLU A 91 -20.22 15.01 15.53
C GLU A 91 -19.37 16.23 15.15
N ALA A 92 -18.04 16.14 15.34
CA ALA A 92 -17.11 17.19 14.96
C ALA A 92 -16.85 17.27 13.44
N SER A 93 -17.34 16.30 12.66
CA SER A 93 -17.14 16.29 11.21
C SER A 93 -17.90 17.45 10.57
N PRO A 94 -17.23 18.26 9.73
CA PRO A 94 -17.85 19.42 9.10
C PRO A 94 -19.02 19.07 8.16
N GLU A 95 -19.18 17.79 7.79
CA GLU A 95 -20.28 17.27 6.97
C GLU A 95 -21.61 17.18 7.74
N ASN A 96 -21.61 17.11 9.08
CA ASN A 96 -22.84 16.94 9.88
C ASN A 96 -23.56 18.25 10.25
N LYS A 97 -23.12 19.41 9.73
CA LYS A 97 -23.74 20.73 10.03
C LYS A 97 -25.08 20.99 9.31
N GLY A 98 -25.76 19.96 8.79
CA GLY A 98 -26.97 20.11 7.98
C GLY A 98 -28.13 19.16 8.28
N GLY A 99 -28.07 18.37 9.37
CA GLY A 99 -29.01 17.27 9.63
C GLY A 99 -29.94 17.42 10.83
N ASP A 100 -29.99 18.57 11.51
CA ASP A 100 -30.93 18.77 12.63
C ASP A 100 -32.30 19.21 12.10
N SER A 101 -33.24 18.28 11.98
CA SER A 101 -34.68 18.43 12.28
C SER A 101 -35.50 17.27 11.68
N GLU A 102 -35.58 16.13 12.35
CA GLU A 102 -36.73 15.23 12.17
C GLU A 102 -37.08 14.56 13.49
N GLU A 103 -37.82 15.33 14.30
CA GLU A 103 -38.64 14.87 15.42
C GLU A 103 -39.69 13.88 14.88
N PRO A 104 -39.72 12.61 15.34
CA PRO A 104 -40.73 11.65 14.89
C PRO A 104 -42.11 12.06 15.44
N PRO A 105 -43.17 12.12 14.61
CA PRO A 105 -44.50 12.52 15.07
C PRO A 105 -45.05 11.48 16.06
N THR A 106 -45.28 11.94 17.28
CA THR A 106 -46.06 11.23 18.29
C THR A 106 -47.50 11.10 17.79
N ALA A 107 -47.95 9.87 17.51
CA ALA A 107 -49.36 9.59 17.26
C ALA A 107 -50.14 9.64 18.59
N PRO A 108 -51.25 10.39 18.69
CA PRO A 108 -52.05 10.40 19.90
C PRO A 108 -52.86 9.09 20.02
N LEU A 109 -52.87 8.55 21.25
CA LEU A 109 -53.81 7.52 21.69
C LEU A 109 -55.22 8.12 21.75
N ALA A 110 -56.17 7.48 21.06
CA ALA A 110 -57.60 7.64 21.26
C ALA A 110 -58.26 6.26 21.22
#